data_AF-A0A431HHK6-F1
#
_entry.id   AF-A0A431HHK6-F1
#
_cell.length_a   1.000
_cell.length_b   1.000
_cell.length_c   1.000
_cell.angle_alpha   90.00
_cell.angle_beta   90.00
_cell.angle_gamma   90.00
#
_symmetry.space_group_name_H-M   'P 1'
#
loop_
_entity.id
_entity.type
_entity.pdbx_description
1 polymer ?
#
loop_
_entity_poly.entity_id
_entity_poly.type
_entity_poly.pdbx_seq_one_letter_code
_entity_poly.pdbx_strand_id
1 'polypeptide(L)'
;TSKLREEVLNTNHRHVRTMSDSEVLTNAFAAEIQNLTQKSKLTNKKIFAAITNVQKRLSGGYAVVSLIANYGLIGFRDTFGIRPLILGYKVGLDGFTAYMLASESCTLSNNGFTISRDINPGEAVIIQQDGSISFEQCASNCETRPCIFEFAYLARPDSIMENVPIQLARKNMGRYLANTIKSKYPHLEIDSIIAVPDSARTIAIAAAEELNVLYHEGFVRNHLMSDSQTLSSTDEEPSLINRLSPIITEFKDKNILLVDIAIVRGRNSREIVKIAKDAGAKKVYLAVATPPIRHSSVYGVDMPSHNYLIAHNKDEKQIADAIGADEIIYQELSDLKQSITDINSNLVEFEASCFDGYYITQDIDNEYLANLAQGIIF
;
A
#
# COMPACT_ATOMS: atom_id res chain seq x y z
N THR A 1 -13.34 -14.75 1.49
CA THR A 1 -12.96 -15.40 2.77
C THR A 1 -14.04 -16.31 3.37
N SER A 2 -15.28 -15.86 3.59
CA SER A 2 -16.33 -16.63 4.31
C SER A 2 -16.59 -18.02 3.72
N LYS A 3 -16.73 -18.12 2.39
CA LYS A 3 -16.91 -19.40 1.68
C LYS A 3 -15.77 -20.40 1.95
N LEU A 4 -14.52 -19.93 1.93
CA LEU A 4 -13.36 -20.78 2.20
C LEU A 4 -13.32 -21.22 3.66
N ARG A 5 -13.71 -20.34 4.60
CA ARG A 5 -13.82 -20.67 6.02
C ARG A 5 -14.87 -21.77 6.25
N GLU A 6 -16.04 -21.69 5.62
CA GLU A 6 -17.06 -22.73 5.68
C GLU A 6 -16.55 -24.07 5.13
N GLU A 7 -15.83 -24.06 4.01
CA GLU A 7 -15.21 -25.26 3.45
C GLU A 7 -14.22 -25.89 4.45
N VAL A 8 -13.32 -25.09 5.01
CA VAL A 8 -12.31 -25.53 5.98
C VAL A 8 -12.97 -26.15 7.21
N LEU A 9 -14.02 -25.53 7.75
CA LEU A 9 -14.73 -26.00 8.94
C LEU A 9 -15.59 -27.24 8.67
N ASN A 10 -16.41 -27.20 7.61
CA ASN A 10 -17.49 -28.16 7.40
C ASN A 10 -17.10 -29.31 6.47
N THR A 11 -16.19 -29.08 5.53
CA THR A 11 -15.76 -30.08 4.53
C THR A 11 -14.40 -30.69 4.91
N ASN A 12 -13.44 -29.87 5.32
CA ASN A 12 -12.12 -30.38 5.74
C ASN A 12 -12.06 -30.75 7.23
N HIS A 13 -13.11 -30.44 8.00
CA HIS A 13 -13.20 -30.67 9.43
C HIS A 13 -12.00 -30.11 10.22
N ARG A 14 -11.51 -28.94 9.79
CA ARG A 14 -10.40 -28.22 10.40
C ARG A 14 -10.93 -27.01 11.16
N HIS A 15 -10.74 -27.02 12.47
CA HIS A 15 -11.14 -25.89 13.30
C HIS A 15 -10.23 -24.68 13.06
N VAL A 16 -10.83 -23.48 13.00
CA VAL A 16 -10.15 -22.19 12.84
C VAL A 16 -10.41 -21.38 14.11
N ARG A 17 -9.36 -20.92 14.79
CA ARG A 17 -9.42 -20.30 16.12
C ARG A 17 -9.56 -18.79 16.09
N THR A 18 -9.17 -18.16 14.99
CA THR A 18 -9.13 -16.71 14.83
C THR A 18 -10.06 -16.23 13.73
N MET A 19 -10.25 -14.91 13.67
CA MET A 19 -10.93 -14.27 12.54
C MET A 19 -10.00 -14.02 11.35
N SER A 20 -8.70 -14.31 11.48
CA SER A 20 -7.73 -14.11 10.40
C SER A 20 -8.01 -15.01 9.21
N ASP A 21 -8.08 -14.40 8.05
CA ASP A 21 -8.07 -15.05 6.73
C ASP A 21 -6.81 -15.88 6.49
N SER A 22 -5.67 -15.49 7.07
CA SER A 22 -4.39 -16.20 6.95
C SER A 22 -4.44 -17.58 7.62
N GLU A 23 -5.17 -17.74 8.72
CA GLU A 23 -5.38 -19.06 9.35
C GLU A 23 -6.26 -19.95 8.47
N VAL A 24 -7.29 -19.38 7.84
CA VAL A 24 -8.16 -20.07 6.90
C VAL A 24 -7.35 -20.55 5.69
N LEU A 25 -6.54 -19.65 5.10
CA LEU A 25 -5.66 -19.96 3.98
C LEU A 25 -4.64 -21.06 4.32
N THR A 26 -4.01 -20.97 5.50
CA THR A 26 -3.07 -21.98 5.98
C THR A 26 -3.74 -23.36 6.08
N ASN A 27 -4.96 -23.42 6.61
CA ASN A 27 -5.70 -24.68 6.73
C ASN A 27 -6.17 -25.23 5.37
N ALA A 28 -6.62 -24.37 4.46
CA ALA A 28 -6.99 -24.75 3.11
C ALA A 28 -5.79 -25.33 2.35
N PHE A 29 -4.61 -24.71 2.48
CA PHE A 29 -3.37 -25.22 1.88
C PHE A 29 -2.92 -26.54 2.50
N ALA A 30 -2.96 -26.66 3.82
CA ALA A 30 -2.64 -27.90 4.51
C ALA A 30 -3.58 -29.06 4.12
N ALA A 31 -4.87 -28.78 3.90
CA ALA A 31 -5.83 -29.78 3.43
C ALA A 31 -5.52 -30.29 2.02
N GLU A 32 -5.15 -29.40 1.09
CA GLU A 32 -4.74 -29.79 -0.27
C GLU A 32 -3.48 -30.66 -0.27
N ILE A 33 -2.47 -30.28 0.53
CA ILE A 33 -1.26 -31.09 0.70
C ILE A 33 -1.62 -32.48 1.23
N GLN A 34 -2.44 -32.55 2.27
CA GLN A 34 -2.88 -33.82 2.86
C GLN A 34 -3.57 -34.70 1.81
N ASN A 35 -4.50 -34.15 1.04
CA ASN A 35 -5.23 -34.88 -0.01
C ASN A 35 -4.28 -35.45 -1.08
N LEU A 36 -3.30 -34.67 -1.52
CA LEU A 36 -2.34 -35.09 -2.54
C LEU A 36 -1.25 -36.04 -2.01
N THR A 37 -1.11 -36.19 -0.69
CA THR A 37 -0.03 -36.99 -0.06
C THR A 37 -0.50 -38.24 0.67
N GLN A 38 -1.82 -38.50 0.78
CA GLN A 38 -2.35 -39.66 1.53
C GLN A 38 -1.69 -41.00 1.19
N LYS A 39 -1.29 -41.20 -0.08
CA LYS A 39 -0.72 -42.47 -0.58
C LYS A 39 0.70 -42.35 -1.12
N SER A 40 1.38 -41.22 -0.95
CA SER A 40 2.72 -41.04 -1.50
C SER A 40 3.44 -39.83 -0.92
N LYS A 41 4.78 -39.86 -0.98
CA LYS A 41 5.66 -38.81 -0.47
C LYS A 41 5.30 -37.42 -1.02
N LEU A 42 5.65 -36.40 -0.23
CA LEU A 42 5.60 -35.00 -0.63
C LEU A 42 6.66 -34.74 -1.71
N THR A 43 6.31 -33.97 -2.74
CA THR A 43 7.19 -33.60 -3.87
C THR A 43 6.84 -32.20 -4.35
N ASN A 44 7.76 -31.51 -5.04
CA ASN A 44 7.53 -30.14 -5.54
C ASN A 44 6.27 -30.09 -6.40
N LYS A 45 6.10 -31.08 -7.30
CA LYS A 45 4.91 -31.22 -8.16
C LYS A 45 3.60 -31.26 -7.36
N LYS A 46 3.57 -31.91 -6.20
CA LYS A 46 2.37 -31.96 -5.36
C LYS A 46 2.13 -30.68 -4.58
N ILE A 47 3.18 -30.00 -4.16
CA ILE A 47 3.07 -28.70 -3.51
C ILE A 47 2.54 -27.68 -4.50
N PHE A 48 3.09 -27.61 -5.72
CA PHE A 48 2.58 -26.75 -6.77
C PHE A 48 1.13 -27.11 -7.15
N ALA A 49 0.79 -28.39 -7.24
CA ALA A 49 -0.60 -28.81 -7.46
C ALA A 49 -1.52 -28.39 -6.30
N ALA A 50 -1.06 -28.45 -5.04
CA ALA A 50 -1.81 -27.97 -3.88
C ALA A 50 -2.03 -26.46 -3.97
N ILE A 51 -0.98 -25.68 -4.26
CA ILE A 51 -1.08 -24.23 -4.45
C ILE A 51 -2.06 -23.92 -5.58
N THR A 52 -1.98 -24.62 -6.71
CA THR A 52 -2.90 -24.48 -7.85
C THR A 52 -4.35 -24.71 -7.44
N ASN A 53 -4.63 -25.75 -6.64
CA ASN A 53 -5.98 -26.04 -6.16
C ASN A 53 -6.50 -25.02 -5.15
N VAL A 54 -5.62 -24.50 -4.29
CA VAL A 54 -5.97 -23.40 -3.37
C VAL A 54 -6.28 -22.14 -4.17
N GLN A 55 -5.38 -21.71 -5.07
CA GLN A 55 -5.53 -20.46 -5.83
C GLN A 55 -6.82 -20.40 -6.66
N LYS A 56 -7.31 -21.54 -7.18
CA LYS A 56 -8.63 -21.62 -7.85
C LYS A 56 -9.81 -21.21 -6.97
N ARG A 57 -9.64 -21.24 -5.65
CA ARG A 57 -10.66 -20.91 -4.64
C ARG A 57 -10.40 -19.57 -3.96
N LEU A 58 -9.21 -19.00 -4.13
CA LEU A 58 -8.85 -17.70 -3.57
C LEU A 58 -9.31 -16.59 -4.50
N SER A 59 -9.67 -15.47 -3.89
CA SER A 59 -9.94 -14.20 -4.54
C SER A 59 -9.56 -13.11 -3.55
N GLY A 60 -8.76 -12.14 -3.99
CA GLY A 60 -8.20 -11.08 -3.15
C GLY A 60 -6.73 -10.81 -3.44
N GLY A 61 -6.11 -9.95 -2.63
CA GLY A 61 -4.67 -9.70 -2.66
C GLY A 61 -3.95 -10.52 -1.61
N TYR A 62 -2.92 -11.27 -1.99
CA TYR A 62 -2.12 -12.08 -1.07
C TYR A 62 -0.69 -12.30 -1.58
N ALA A 63 0.26 -12.17 -0.65
CA ALA A 63 1.66 -12.56 -0.83
C ALA A 63 1.99 -13.50 0.32
N VAL A 64 2.15 -14.79 0.02
CA VAL A 64 2.26 -15.84 1.04
C VAL A 64 3.68 -16.34 1.10
N VAL A 65 4.21 -16.43 2.32
CA VAL A 65 5.42 -17.20 2.64
C VAL A 65 5.05 -18.25 3.67
N SER A 66 5.38 -19.51 3.40
CA SER A 66 5.06 -20.65 4.25
C SER A 66 6.27 -21.58 4.39
N LEU A 67 6.36 -22.28 5.51
CA LEU A 67 7.40 -23.27 5.76
C LEU A 67 6.75 -24.64 5.95
N ILE A 68 7.19 -25.64 5.18
CA ILE A 68 6.87 -27.04 5.46
C ILE A 68 8.06 -27.68 6.15
N ALA A 69 7.82 -28.19 7.36
CA ALA A 69 8.84 -28.85 8.17
C ALA A 69 9.53 -29.98 7.39
N ASN A 70 10.86 -30.02 7.48
CA ASN A 70 11.72 -31.00 6.79
C ASN A 70 11.58 -31.01 5.25
N TYR A 71 11.08 -29.92 4.66
CA TYR A 71 10.93 -29.80 3.21
C TYR A 71 11.56 -28.52 2.67
N GLY A 72 11.04 -27.35 3.05
CA GLY A 72 11.50 -26.08 2.50
C GLY A 72 10.56 -24.91 2.71
N LEU A 73 11.02 -23.75 2.24
CA LEU A 73 10.28 -22.49 2.17
C LEU A 73 9.47 -22.44 0.87
N ILE A 74 8.25 -21.92 0.97
CA ILE A 74 7.33 -21.77 -0.15
C ILE A 74 6.90 -20.32 -0.21
N GLY A 75 6.90 -19.75 -1.41
CA GLY A 75 6.30 -18.45 -1.70
C GLY A 75 5.25 -18.58 -2.79
N PHE A 76 4.15 -17.85 -2.71
CA PHE A 76 3.25 -17.69 -3.86
C PHE A 76 2.46 -16.38 -3.75
N ARG A 77 2.06 -15.86 -4.91
CA ARG A 77 1.43 -14.54 -5.06
C ARG A 77 0.05 -14.65 -5.71
N ASP A 78 -0.81 -13.69 -5.43
CA ASP A 78 -2.14 -13.59 -6.04
C ASP A 78 -2.11 -13.42 -7.56
N THR A 79 -3.24 -13.73 -8.21
CA THR A 79 -3.36 -13.78 -9.68
C THR A 79 -3.21 -12.44 -10.36
N PHE A 80 -3.30 -11.34 -9.60
CA PHE A 80 -3.17 -9.98 -10.09
C PHE A 80 -1.87 -9.31 -9.62
N GLY A 81 -1.05 -9.99 -8.81
CA GLY A 81 0.13 -9.42 -8.19
C GLY A 81 -0.15 -8.21 -7.30
N ILE A 82 -1.33 -8.13 -6.66
CA ILE A 82 -1.76 -6.96 -5.88
C ILE A 82 -0.80 -6.69 -4.72
N ARG A 83 -0.48 -7.73 -3.93
CA ARG A 83 0.46 -7.62 -2.81
C ARG A 83 1.88 -7.93 -3.28
N PRO A 84 2.89 -7.17 -2.86
CA PRO A 84 4.25 -7.36 -3.33
C PRO A 84 4.92 -8.60 -2.70
N LEU A 85 5.71 -9.31 -3.50
CA LEU A 85 6.54 -10.43 -3.05
C LEU A 85 7.80 -10.51 -3.93
N ILE A 86 8.96 -10.29 -3.32
CA ILE A 86 10.24 -10.24 -4.02
C ILE A 86 11.21 -11.31 -3.51
N LEU A 87 11.96 -11.90 -4.43
CA LEU A 87 12.99 -12.89 -4.17
C LEU A 87 14.38 -12.24 -4.22
N GLY A 88 15.21 -12.57 -3.23
CA GLY A 88 16.64 -12.31 -3.24
C GLY A 88 17.46 -13.56 -2.98
N TYR A 89 18.75 -13.50 -3.28
CA TYR A 89 19.70 -14.57 -3.03
C TYR A 89 21.03 -14.05 -2.46
N LYS A 90 21.77 -14.93 -1.78
CA LYS A 90 23.11 -14.66 -1.26
C LYS A 90 23.96 -15.91 -1.36
N VAL A 91 25.13 -15.79 -1.98
CA VAL A 91 26.09 -16.89 -2.11
C VAL A 91 27.07 -16.85 -0.93
N GLY A 92 27.11 -17.94 -0.17
CA GLY A 92 28.03 -18.14 0.95
C GLY A 92 29.45 -18.45 0.49
N LEU A 93 30.41 -18.38 1.42
CA LEU A 93 31.82 -18.70 1.15
C LEU A 93 32.04 -20.19 0.81
N ASP A 94 31.14 -21.05 1.27
CA ASP A 94 31.08 -22.48 0.97
C ASP A 94 30.41 -22.79 -0.40
N GLY A 95 29.98 -21.76 -1.13
CA GLY A 95 29.26 -21.89 -2.39
C GLY A 95 27.76 -22.15 -2.23
N PHE A 96 27.24 -22.26 -1.01
CA PHE A 96 25.81 -22.46 -0.77
C PHE A 96 25.03 -21.18 -1.12
N THR A 97 23.95 -21.31 -1.89
CA THR A 97 23.08 -20.17 -2.21
C THR A 97 21.87 -20.15 -1.27
N ALA A 98 21.84 -19.16 -0.38
CA ALA A 98 20.68 -18.86 0.44
C ALA A 98 19.70 -17.97 -0.32
N TYR A 99 18.40 -18.15 -0.08
CA TYR A 99 17.34 -17.34 -0.67
C TYR A 99 16.49 -16.68 0.42
N MET A 100 15.91 -15.53 0.09
CA MET A 100 15.01 -14.78 0.95
C MET A 100 13.81 -14.29 0.14
N LEU A 101 12.61 -14.46 0.70
CA LEU A 101 11.39 -13.81 0.23
C LEU A 101 11.03 -12.69 1.18
N ALA A 102 10.61 -11.56 0.64
CA ALA A 102 10.15 -10.41 1.42
C ALA A 102 9.05 -9.67 0.68
N SER A 103 8.25 -8.87 1.40
CA SER A 103 7.30 -7.95 0.76
C SER A 103 8.01 -6.81 0.02
N GLU A 104 9.20 -6.43 0.45
CA GLU A 104 9.93 -5.26 -0.05
C GLU A 104 11.42 -5.53 -0.27
N SER A 105 11.99 -4.95 -1.32
CA SER A 105 13.40 -5.16 -1.70
C SER A 105 14.39 -4.57 -0.70
N CYS A 106 14.01 -3.55 0.07
CA CYS A 106 14.86 -2.97 1.11
C CYS A 106 15.24 -4.03 2.16
N THR A 107 14.35 -4.99 2.44
CA THR A 107 14.61 -6.10 3.37
C THR A 107 15.73 -6.99 2.85
N LEU A 108 15.75 -7.29 1.54
CA LEU A 108 16.82 -8.07 0.91
C LEU A 108 18.15 -7.32 1.02
N SER A 109 18.16 -6.05 0.61
CA SER A 109 19.36 -5.21 0.56
C SER A 109 19.98 -5.01 1.94
N ASN A 110 19.17 -4.73 2.97
CA ASN A 110 19.62 -4.53 4.34
C ASN A 110 20.25 -5.80 4.96
N ASN A 111 19.94 -6.99 4.43
CA ASN A 111 20.50 -8.26 4.88
C ASN A 111 21.65 -8.76 3.97
N GLY A 112 22.07 -7.94 3.00
CA GLY A 112 23.13 -8.27 2.05
C GLY A 112 22.75 -9.38 1.07
N PHE A 113 21.46 -9.49 0.73
CA PHE A 113 20.97 -10.33 -0.37
C PHE A 113 20.92 -9.49 -1.65
N THR A 114 21.34 -10.09 -2.75
CA THR A 114 21.14 -9.53 -4.09
C THR A 114 19.69 -9.74 -4.51
N ILE A 115 19.05 -8.69 -5.03
CA ILE A 115 17.70 -8.77 -5.58
C ILE A 115 17.72 -9.67 -6.82
N SER A 116 16.85 -10.68 -6.86
CA SER A 116 16.67 -11.55 -8.02
C SER A 116 15.57 -11.02 -8.93
N ARG A 117 14.32 -11.03 -8.45
CA ARG A 117 13.12 -10.56 -9.17
C ARG A 117 11.90 -10.58 -8.25
N ASP A 118 10.86 -9.85 -8.64
CA ASP A 118 9.52 -10.05 -8.12
C ASP A 118 8.99 -11.46 -8.49
N ILE A 119 8.18 -12.05 -7.61
CA ILE A 119 7.41 -13.26 -7.89
C ILE A 119 6.23 -12.87 -8.78
N ASN A 120 6.06 -13.55 -9.91
CA ASN A 120 5.04 -13.17 -10.89
C ASN A 120 3.61 -13.41 -10.33
N PRO A 121 2.59 -12.70 -10.85
CA PRO A 121 1.21 -12.97 -10.51
C PRO A 121 0.82 -14.45 -10.71
N GLY A 122 0.27 -15.09 -9.68
CA GLY A 122 -0.10 -16.51 -9.67
C GLY A 122 1.06 -17.51 -9.62
N GLU A 123 2.31 -17.04 -9.63
CA GLU A 123 3.49 -17.89 -9.57
C GLU A 123 3.74 -18.37 -8.13
N ALA A 124 4.31 -19.57 -8.03
CA ALA A 124 4.83 -20.13 -6.81
C ALA A 124 6.33 -20.43 -6.93
N VAL A 125 7.02 -20.36 -5.80
CA VAL A 125 8.42 -20.72 -5.63
C VAL A 125 8.58 -21.68 -4.46
N ILE A 126 9.43 -22.68 -4.62
CA ILE A 126 9.83 -23.62 -3.57
C ILE A 126 11.34 -23.55 -3.44
N ILE A 127 11.84 -23.31 -2.23
CA ILE A 127 13.25 -23.32 -1.87
C ILE A 127 13.46 -24.47 -0.86
N GLN A 128 14.19 -25.51 -1.28
CA GLN A 128 14.43 -26.69 -0.44
C GLN A 128 15.65 -26.50 0.45
N GLN A 129 15.79 -27.37 1.46
CA GLN A 129 16.87 -27.30 2.46
C GLN A 129 18.28 -27.44 1.88
N ASP A 130 18.41 -28.06 0.70
CA ASP A 130 19.67 -28.21 -0.03
C ASP A 130 20.03 -26.97 -0.88
N GLY A 131 19.19 -25.93 -0.85
CA GLY A 131 19.37 -24.71 -1.64
C GLY A 131 18.84 -24.82 -3.07
N SER A 132 18.21 -25.94 -3.46
CA SER A 132 17.52 -26.04 -4.74
C SER A 132 16.27 -25.15 -4.75
N ILE A 133 16.03 -24.53 -5.91
CA ILE A 133 14.89 -23.63 -6.13
C ILE A 133 14.08 -24.11 -7.33
N SER A 134 12.76 -24.04 -7.24
CA SER A 134 11.83 -24.39 -8.31
C SER A 134 10.71 -23.36 -8.39
N PHE A 135 10.24 -23.09 -9.61
CA PHE A 135 9.13 -22.18 -9.87
C PHE A 135 8.05 -22.88 -10.69
N GLU A 136 6.78 -22.56 -10.46
CA GLU A 136 5.67 -23.02 -11.27
C GLU A 136 4.57 -21.96 -11.33
N GLN A 137 3.96 -21.79 -12.51
CA GLN A 137 2.76 -20.97 -12.66
C GLN A 137 1.56 -21.76 -12.14
N CYS A 138 0.99 -21.33 -11.01
CA CYS A 138 -0.08 -22.08 -10.31
C CYS A 138 -1.48 -21.50 -10.54
N ALA A 139 -1.60 -20.42 -11.31
CA ALA A 139 -2.89 -19.86 -11.71
C ALA A 139 -2.92 -19.49 -13.20
N SER A 140 -4.12 -19.48 -13.76
CA SER A 140 -4.40 -19.06 -15.14
C SER A 140 -4.92 -17.62 -15.19
N ASN A 141 -4.83 -16.98 -16.36
CA ASN A 141 -5.35 -15.63 -16.62
C ASN A 141 -4.77 -14.59 -15.65
N CYS A 142 -3.47 -14.69 -15.36
CA CYS A 142 -2.81 -13.77 -14.46
C CYS A 142 -2.44 -12.47 -15.17
N GLU A 143 -2.57 -11.37 -14.45
CA GLU A 143 -2.26 -10.03 -14.93
C GLU A 143 -1.42 -9.30 -13.88
N THR A 144 -0.59 -8.35 -14.30
CA THR A 144 0.20 -7.53 -13.36
C THR A 144 -0.56 -6.24 -13.08
N ARG A 145 -1.26 -6.19 -11.94
CA ARG A 145 -2.02 -5.03 -11.45
C ARG A 145 -1.64 -4.76 -9.98
N PRO A 146 -0.41 -4.32 -9.71
CA PRO A 146 0.07 -4.11 -8.35
C PRO A 146 -0.75 -3.02 -7.64
N CYS A 147 -0.78 -3.05 -6.31
CA CYS A 147 -1.45 -2.03 -5.53
C CYS A 147 -0.78 -0.66 -5.74
N ILE A 148 -1.51 0.29 -6.30
CA ILE A 148 -0.99 1.64 -6.56
C ILE A 148 -0.63 2.37 -5.25
N PHE A 149 -1.29 2.00 -4.15
CA PHE A 149 -1.09 2.61 -2.83
C PHE A 149 0.27 2.24 -2.20
N GLU A 150 0.88 1.13 -2.63
CA GLU A 150 2.26 0.78 -2.26
C GLU A 150 3.25 1.83 -2.78
N PHE A 151 3.14 2.17 -4.06
CA PHE A 151 3.97 3.21 -4.69
C PHE A 151 3.74 4.58 -4.05
N ALA A 152 2.48 4.95 -3.85
CA ALA A 152 2.12 6.25 -3.31
C ALA A 152 2.58 6.43 -1.86
N TYR A 153 2.34 5.44 -0.98
CA TYR A 153 2.42 5.64 0.47
C TYR A 153 3.10 4.50 1.25
N LEU A 154 2.66 3.25 1.08
CA LEU A 154 3.02 2.18 2.03
C LEU A 154 4.47 1.72 1.92
N ALA A 155 4.96 1.49 0.70
CA ALA A 155 6.30 0.97 0.50
C ALA A 155 7.35 1.98 0.96
N ARG A 156 8.47 1.49 1.45
CA ARG A 156 9.58 2.36 1.81
C ARG A 156 10.19 3.00 0.57
N PRO A 157 10.68 4.25 0.66
CA PRO A 157 11.25 4.94 -0.49
C PRO A 157 12.49 4.24 -1.08
N ASP A 158 13.24 3.50 -0.27
CA ASP A 158 14.44 2.75 -0.68
C ASP A 158 14.13 1.36 -1.27
N SER A 159 12.84 1.02 -1.43
CA SER A 159 12.41 -0.20 -2.09
C SER A 159 12.31 -0.05 -3.62
N ILE A 160 12.33 -1.19 -4.29
CA ILE A 160 12.05 -1.39 -5.71
C ILE A 160 10.93 -2.43 -5.76
N MET A 161 9.87 -2.13 -6.50
CA MET A 161 8.71 -3.01 -6.67
C MET A 161 8.36 -3.06 -8.15
N GLU A 162 8.22 -4.25 -8.73
CA GLU A 162 7.93 -4.41 -10.17
C GLU A 162 8.91 -3.62 -11.06
N ASN A 163 10.21 -3.66 -10.71
CA ASN A 163 11.28 -2.86 -11.33
C ASN A 163 11.10 -1.33 -11.28
N VAL A 164 10.22 -0.81 -10.42
CA VAL A 164 10.05 0.63 -10.19
C VAL A 164 10.66 1.01 -8.84
N PRO A 165 11.70 1.86 -8.81
CA PRO A 165 12.18 2.46 -7.57
C PRO A 165 11.12 3.38 -6.97
N ILE A 166 10.71 3.12 -5.72
CA ILE A 166 9.61 3.84 -5.06
C ILE A 166 9.90 5.33 -4.94
N GLN A 167 11.12 5.70 -4.56
CA GLN A 167 11.55 7.10 -4.49
C GLN A 167 11.42 7.83 -5.83
N LEU A 168 11.68 7.16 -6.96
CA LEU A 168 11.57 7.77 -8.29
C LEU A 168 10.10 7.97 -8.68
N ALA A 169 9.23 6.98 -8.39
CA ALA A 169 7.78 7.11 -8.61
C ALA A 169 7.22 8.31 -7.83
N ARG A 170 7.60 8.46 -6.55
CA ARG A 170 7.20 9.62 -5.72
C ARG A 170 7.75 10.94 -6.23
N LYS A 171 8.95 10.97 -6.82
CA LYS A 171 9.46 12.17 -7.50
C LYS A 171 8.58 12.53 -8.71
N ASN A 172 8.18 11.54 -9.51
CA ASN A 172 7.29 11.75 -10.65
C ASN A 172 5.91 12.24 -10.21
N MET A 173 5.34 11.68 -9.13
CA MET A 173 4.08 12.16 -8.54
C MET A 173 4.13 13.66 -8.25
N GLY A 174 5.24 14.17 -7.68
CA GLY A 174 5.39 15.60 -7.42
C GLY A 174 5.42 16.46 -8.68
N ARG A 175 6.05 15.98 -9.77
CA ARG A 175 6.03 16.66 -11.08
C ARG A 175 4.62 16.72 -11.66
N TYR A 176 3.89 15.61 -11.60
CA TYR A 176 2.51 15.54 -12.04
C TYR A 176 1.60 16.45 -11.20
N LEU A 177 1.81 16.51 -9.89
CA LEU A 177 1.06 17.38 -8.99
C LEU A 177 1.27 18.85 -9.33
N ALA A 178 2.52 19.24 -9.56
CA ALA A 178 2.86 20.58 -10.03
C ALA A 178 2.18 20.93 -11.37
N ASN A 179 2.13 19.99 -12.31
CA ASN A 179 1.44 20.21 -13.59
C ASN A 179 -0.07 20.37 -13.42
N THR A 180 -0.70 19.61 -12.53
CA THR A 180 -2.11 19.80 -12.14
C THR A 180 -2.34 21.19 -11.56
N ILE A 181 -1.47 21.64 -10.65
CA ILE A 181 -1.53 22.98 -10.04
C ILE A 181 -1.40 24.08 -11.11
N LYS A 182 -0.38 24.00 -11.98
CA LYS A 182 -0.16 24.98 -13.07
C LYS A 182 -1.36 25.08 -14.01
N SER A 183 -1.95 23.95 -14.37
CA SER A 183 -3.00 23.89 -15.40
C SER A 183 -4.39 24.26 -14.85
N LYS A 184 -4.75 23.75 -13.66
CA LYS A 184 -6.10 23.92 -13.09
C LYS A 184 -6.20 25.07 -12.11
N TYR A 185 -5.09 25.44 -11.46
CA TYR A 185 -5.04 26.45 -10.40
C TYR A 185 -4.03 27.57 -10.69
N PRO A 186 -3.98 28.14 -11.92
CA PRO A 186 -3.00 29.18 -12.28
C PRO A 186 -3.18 30.49 -11.52
N HIS A 187 -4.31 30.66 -10.83
CA HIS A 187 -4.66 31.85 -10.06
C HIS A 187 -4.17 31.80 -8.61
N LEU A 188 -3.63 30.66 -8.15
CA LEU A 188 -3.14 30.55 -6.77
C LEU A 188 -1.76 31.22 -6.64
N GLU A 189 -1.68 32.19 -5.74
CA GLU A 189 -0.41 32.78 -5.32
C GLU A 189 0.22 31.92 -4.24
N ILE A 190 1.34 31.26 -4.53
CA ILE A 190 2.03 30.36 -3.61
C ILE A 190 3.40 30.94 -3.28
N ASP A 191 3.62 31.34 -2.03
CA ASP A 191 4.89 31.90 -1.57
C ASP A 191 5.90 30.80 -1.18
N SER A 192 5.41 29.66 -0.69
CA SER A 192 6.24 28.55 -0.21
C SER A 192 5.49 27.22 -0.27
N ILE A 193 6.24 26.15 -0.54
CA ILE A 193 5.76 24.77 -0.46
C ILE A 193 6.36 24.10 0.77
N ILE A 194 5.50 23.47 1.58
CA ILE A 194 5.88 22.79 2.82
C ILE A 194 5.30 21.37 2.80
N ALA A 195 6.15 20.37 3.01
CA ALA A 195 5.70 18.99 3.14
C ALA A 195 5.04 18.76 4.51
N VAL A 196 4.00 17.92 4.54
CA VAL A 196 3.58 17.24 5.75
C VAL A 196 4.59 16.11 6.03
N PRO A 197 5.36 16.16 7.12
CA PRO A 197 6.43 15.19 7.35
C PRO A 197 5.90 13.80 7.76
N ASP A 198 6.61 12.71 7.47
CA ASP A 198 7.89 12.65 6.72
C ASP A 198 7.72 12.16 5.27
N SER A 199 6.62 11.47 4.96
CA SER A 199 6.46 10.70 3.73
C SER A 199 6.26 11.56 2.48
N ALA A 200 5.68 12.75 2.61
CA ALA A 200 5.40 13.65 1.48
C ALA A 200 6.61 14.48 1.01
N ARG A 201 7.74 14.46 1.74
CA ARG A 201 8.90 15.34 1.48
C ARG A 201 9.42 15.24 0.04
N THR A 202 9.62 14.01 -0.47
CA THR A 202 10.09 13.79 -1.85
C THR A 202 9.16 14.42 -2.89
N ILE A 203 7.86 14.27 -2.69
CA ILE A 203 6.82 14.77 -3.60
C ILE A 203 6.80 16.30 -3.55
N ALA A 204 6.82 16.88 -2.34
CA ALA A 204 6.81 18.32 -2.15
C ALA A 204 8.02 19.02 -2.78
N ILE A 205 9.22 18.45 -2.60
CA ILE A 205 10.45 18.97 -3.21
C ILE A 205 10.35 18.92 -4.74
N ALA A 206 9.89 17.80 -5.30
CA ALA A 206 9.73 17.66 -6.75
C ALA A 206 8.67 18.62 -7.31
N ALA A 207 7.57 18.84 -6.57
CA ALA A 207 6.55 19.82 -6.94
C ALA A 207 7.08 21.25 -6.87
N ALA A 208 7.92 21.58 -5.88
CA ALA A 208 8.58 22.88 -5.74
C ALA A 208 9.57 23.16 -6.88
N GLU A 209 10.41 22.17 -7.22
CA GLU A 209 11.31 22.23 -8.39
C GLU A 209 10.52 22.52 -9.67
N GLU A 210 9.41 21.81 -9.88
CA GLU A 210 8.59 21.92 -11.08
C GLU A 210 7.80 23.24 -11.11
N LEU A 211 7.24 23.70 -9.99
CA LEU A 211 6.52 24.97 -9.89
C LEU A 211 7.44 26.20 -9.88
N ASN A 212 8.75 26.00 -9.70
CA ASN A 212 9.71 27.07 -9.46
C ASN A 212 9.32 27.93 -8.23
N VAL A 213 8.89 27.26 -7.16
CA VAL A 213 8.56 27.85 -5.86
C VAL A 213 9.53 27.28 -4.82
N LEU A 214 9.89 28.05 -3.80
CA LEU A 214 10.81 27.59 -2.76
C LEU A 214 10.16 26.50 -1.89
N TYR A 215 10.91 25.42 -1.68
CA TYR A 215 10.60 24.42 -0.66
C TYR A 215 11.17 24.86 0.69
N HIS A 216 10.36 24.76 1.74
CA HIS A 216 10.78 25.03 3.11
C HIS A 216 10.39 23.88 4.04
N GLU A 217 11.27 23.55 5.00
CA GLU A 217 10.88 22.72 6.14
C GLU A 217 10.04 23.58 7.08
N GLY A 218 8.72 23.43 7.04
CA GLY A 218 7.80 24.17 7.90
C GLY A 218 7.46 23.47 9.21
N PHE A 219 7.51 22.14 9.24
CA PHE A 219 7.15 21.35 10.41
C PHE A 219 8.35 20.60 10.96
N VAL A 220 8.46 20.56 12.29
CA VAL A 220 9.39 19.69 13.01
C VAL A 220 8.62 18.56 13.66
N ARG A 221 8.93 17.33 13.28
CA ARG A 221 8.36 16.13 13.92
C ARG A 221 9.03 15.91 15.28
N ASN A 222 8.23 15.66 16.30
CA ASN A 222 8.73 15.30 17.63
C ASN A 222 9.19 13.83 17.65
N HIS A 223 10.48 13.60 17.48
CA HIS A 223 11.07 12.25 17.45
C HIS A 223 10.98 11.47 18.77
N LEU A 224 10.59 12.13 19.88
CA LEU A 224 10.42 11.48 21.18
C LEU A 224 9.02 10.86 21.35
N MET A 225 8.08 11.18 20.46
CA MET A 225 6.76 10.56 20.43
C MET A 225 6.80 9.30 19.55
N SER A 226 6.49 8.14 20.12
CA SER A 226 6.35 6.89 19.36
C SER A 226 5.05 6.88 18.55
N ASP A 227 5.11 6.35 17.31
CA ASP A 227 3.94 6.08 16.46
C ASP A 227 2.94 5.10 17.12
N SER A 228 3.36 4.39 18.18
CA SER A 228 2.53 3.45 18.94
C SER A 228 1.49 4.11 19.86
N GLN A 229 1.54 5.42 20.10
CA GLN A 229 0.49 6.10 20.89
C GLN A 229 -0.79 6.38 20.09
N THR A 230 -0.82 5.97 18.82
CA THR A 230 -2.00 6.05 17.92
C THR A 230 -3.00 4.89 18.15
N LEU A 231 -2.67 3.90 18.99
CA LEU A 231 -3.42 2.65 19.15
C LEU A 231 -4.21 2.54 20.48
N SER A 232 -4.46 3.63 21.20
CA SER A 232 -5.34 3.58 22.37
C SER A 232 -6.81 3.52 21.95
N SER A 233 -7.53 2.48 22.37
CA SER A 233 -8.98 2.26 22.18
C SER A 233 -9.87 3.22 22.99
N THR A 234 -9.38 4.41 23.28
CA THR A 234 -10.08 5.51 23.95
C THR A 234 -10.26 6.64 22.94
N ASP A 235 -11.44 7.26 22.90
CA ASP A 235 -11.81 8.35 21.97
C ASP A 235 -10.90 9.61 22.00
N GLU A 236 -9.89 9.63 22.87
CA GLU A 236 -8.87 10.67 22.97
C GLU A 236 -7.54 10.17 22.39
N GLU A 237 -7.44 10.13 21.06
CA GLU A 237 -6.11 10.11 20.42
C GLU A 237 -5.36 11.39 20.83
N PRO A 238 -4.07 11.31 21.24
CA PRO A 238 -3.29 12.51 21.52
C PRO A 238 -3.25 13.41 20.28
N SER A 239 -3.53 14.70 20.50
CA SER A 239 -3.55 15.73 19.44
C SER A 239 -2.27 15.71 18.62
N LEU A 240 -2.38 15.83 17.29
CA LEU A 240 -1.24 15.94 16.37
C LEU A 240 -0.31 17.12 16.72
N ILE A 241 -0.83 18.14 17.42
CA ILE A 241 -0.06 19.24 18.04
C ILE A 241 1.09 18.74 18.92
N ASN A 242 0.95 17.59 19.58
CA ASN A 242 2.04 17.02 20.41
C ASN A 242 3.14 16.34 19.56
N ARG A 243 2.84 16.06 18.28
CA ARG A 243 3.70 15.34 17.34
C ARG A 243 4.37 16.24 16.31
N LEU A 244 3.76 17.38 15.94
CA LEU A 244 4.28 18.31 14.94
C LEU A 244 4.27 19.75 15.47
N SER A 245 5.42 20.41 15.39
CA SER A 245 5.58 21.82 15.75
C SER A 245 5.83 22.67 14.50
N PRO A 246 5.14 23.80 14.31
CA PRO A 246 5.40 24.70 13.19
C PRO A 246 6.65 25.56 13.45
N ILE A 247 7.44 25.80 12.40
CA ILE A 247 8.46 26.85 12.37
C ILE A 247 7.77 28.14 11.93
N ILE A 248 7.42 28.99 12.89
CA ILE A 248 6.55 30.17 12.68
C ILE A 248 7.04 31.07 11.53
N THR A 249 8.36 31.24 11.37
CA THR A 249 8.96 32.06 10.30
C THR A 249 8.67 31.54 8.89
N GLU A 250 8.36 30.25 8.75
CA GLU A 250 8.04 29.64 7.46
C GLU A 250 6.58 29.85 7.05
N PHE A 251 5.68 30.15 7.99
CA PHE A 251 4.25 30.36 7.72
C PHE A 251 3.83 31.83 7.73
N LYS A 252 4.42 32.63 8.61
CA LYS A 252 3.94 34.00 8.90
C LYS A 252 3.85 34.87 7.64
N ASP A 253 2.68 35.47 7.43
CA ASP A 253 2.36 36.42 6.37
C ASP A 253 2.53 35.86 4.93
N LYS A 254 2.54 34.53 4.76
CA LYS A 254 2.73 33.83 3.47
C LYS A 254 1.48 33.04 3.06
N ASN A 255 1.31 32.85 1.76
CA ASN A 255 0.39 31.90 1.15
C ASN A 255 1.10 30.55 0.99
N ILE A 256 0.68 29.55 1.75
CA ILE A 256 1.38 28.27 1.88
C ILE A 256 0.66 27.19 1.09
N LEU A 257 1.41 26.45 0.28
CA LEU A 257 0.97 25.16 -0.27
C LEU A 257 1.53 24.03 0.60
N LEU A 258 0.66 23.40 1.36
CA LEU A 258 0.97 22.17 2.06
C LEU A 258 0.88 20.99 1.09
N VAL A 259 1.82 20.05 1.17
CA VAL A 259 1.79 18.82 0.37
C VAL A 259 1.71 17.61 1.28
N ASP A 260 0.68 16.80 1.09
CA ASP A 260 0.47 15.52 1.76
C ASP A 260 0.28 14.40 0.71
N ILE A 261 0.42 13.13 1.11
CA ILE A 261 0.25 12.02 0.17
C ILE A 261 -1.23 11.71 -0.03
N ALA A 262 -1.98 11.53 1.06
CA ALA A 262 -3.36 11.05 1.00
C ALA A 262 -4.16 11.51 2.21
N ILE A 263 -5.48 11.68 2.04
CA ILE A 263 -6.40 12.02 3.11
C ILE A 263 -7.44 10.92 3.28
N VAL A 264 -7.46 10.29 4.45
CA VAL A 264 -8.41 9.22 4.80
C VAL A 264 -9.60 9.79 5.58
N ARG A 265 -9.43 10.07 6.88
CA ARG A 265 -10.49 10.61 7.75
C ARG A 265 -10.51 12.14 7.83
N GLY A 266 -9.45 12.82 7.36
CA GLY A 266 -9.30 14.28 7.40
C GLY A 266 -9.02 14.92 8.76
N ARG A 267 -9.05 14.16 9.87
CA ARG A 267 -8.74 14.68 11.22
C ARG A 267 -7.35 15.32 11.28
N ASN A 268 -6.33 14.61 10.82
CA ASN A 268 -4.94 15.08 10.82
C ASN A 268 -4.77 16.29 9.91
N SER A 269 -5.29 16.24 8.68
CA SER A 269 -5.21 17.34 7.72
C SER A 269 -5.86 18.62 8.27
N ARG A 270 -7.01 18.50 8.93
CA ARG A 270 -7.66 19.64 9.61
C ARG A 270 -6.78 20.25 10.70
N GLU A 271 -6.10 19.42 11.49
CA GLU A 271 -5.21 19.88 12.54
C GLU A 271 -3.96 20.55 11.96
N ILE A 272 -3.36 19.99 10.91
CA ILE A 272 -2.20 20.56 10.21
C ILE A 272 -2.55 21.94 9.62
N VAL A 273 -3.68 22.04 8.92
CA VAL A 273 -4.16 23.31 8.35
C VAL A 273 -4.38 24.34 9.45
N LYS A 274 -4.98 23.93 10.57
CA LYS A 274 -5.14 24.80 11.74
C LYS A 274 -3.80 25.29 12.29
N ILE A 275 -2.82 24.39 12.49
CA ILE A 275 -1.48 24.74 12.98
C ILE A 275 -0.82 25.77 12.04
N ALA A 276 -0.92 25.58 10.72
CA ALA A 276 -0.37 26.52 9.74
C ALA A 276 -1.03 27.91 9.82
N LYS A 277 -2.36 27.95 9.99
CA LYS A 277 -3.10 29.21 10.18
C LYS A 277 -2.75 29.89 11.51
N ASP A 278 -2.68 29.13 12.60
CA ASP A 278 -2.28 29.62 13.92
C ASP A 278 -0.83 30.14 13.94
N ALA A 279 0.04 29.60 13.08
CA ALA A 279 1.40 30.10 12.85
C ALA A 279 1.48 31.38 12.00
N GLY A 280 0.34 31.89 11.51
CA GLY A 280 0.24 33.18 10.82
C GLY A 280 0.21 33.09 9.29
N ALA A 281 -0.08 31.93 8.69
CA ALA A 281 -0.29 31.83 7.24
C ALA A 281 -1.51 32.65 6.79
N LYS A 282 -1.37 33.40 5.68
CA LYS A 282 -2.46 34.19 5.08
C LYS A 282 -3.49 33.29 4.41
N LYS A 283 -3.00 32.34 3.62
CA LYS A 283 -3.75 31.33 2.90
C LYS A 283 -3.07 29.99 3.09
N VAL A 284 -3.87 28.94 3.29
CA VAL A 284 -3.36 27.57 3.40
C VAL A 284 -4.07 26.71 2.36
N TYR A 285 -3.34 26.37 1.31
CA TYR A 285 -3.77 25.41 0.29
C TYR A 285 -3.22 24.03 0.66
N LEU A 286 -3.96 22.97 0.35
CA LEU A 286 -3.51 21.59 0.56
C LEU A 286 -3.51 20.83 -0.77
N ALA A 287 -2.33 20.45 -1.25
CA ALA A 287 -2.17 19.53 -2.37
C ALA A 287 -1.95 18.10 -1.87
N VAL A 288 -2.68 17.16 -2.45
CA VAL A 288 -2.68 15.74 -2.11
C VAL A 288 -2.17 14.95 -3.30
N ALA A 289 -1.10 14.19 -3.10
CA ALA A 289 -0.38 13.50 -4.16
C ALA A 289 -1.11 12.28 -4.75
N THR A 290 -2.21 11.85 -4.13
CA THR A 290 -3.12 10.82 -4.64
C THR A 290 -4.47 11.42 -4.99
N PRO A 291 -5.32 10.69 -5.75
CA PRO A 291 -6.74 11.01 -5.86
C PRO A 291 -7.46 10.94 -4.51
N PRO A 292 -8.70 11.46 -4.41
CA PRO A 292 -9.51 11.32 -3.21
C PRO A 292 -9.81 9.84 -2.93
N ILE A 293 -9.58 9.39 -1.70
CA ILE A 293 -9.91 8.02 -1.26
C ILE A 293 -11.41 7.96 -0.96
N ARG A 294 -12.19 7.33 -1.85
CA ARG A 294 -13.67 7.30 -1.79
C ARG A 294 -14.22 5.93 -1.41
N HIS A 295 -13.41 4.88 -1.53
CA HIS A 295 -13.80 3.49 -1.36
C HIS A 295 -12.87 2.77 -0.39
N SER A 296 -13.39 1.76 0.31
CA SER A 296 -12.59 0.95 1.21
C SER A 296 -11.68 0.00 0.43
N SER A 297 -10.42 -0.11 0.83
CA SER A 297 -9.53 -1.18 0.36
C SER A 297 -9.93 -2.51 1.00
N VAL A 298 -9.94 -3.58 0.21
CA VAL A 298 -10.29 -4.94 0.64
C VAL A 298 -9.18 -5.96 0.34
N TYR A 299 -8.02 -5.48 -0.10
CA TYR A 299 -6.90 -6.31 -0.56
C TYR A 299 -5.65 -6.19 0.32
N GLY A 300 -5.85 -5.94 1.63
CA GLY A 300 -4.77 -5.97 2.64
C GLY A 300 -4.25 -4.61 3.11
N VAL A 301 -4.66 -3.49 2.50
CA VAL A 301 -4.41 -2.16 3.09
C VAL A 301 -5.50 -1.85 4.10
N ASP A 302 -5.11 -1.59 5.34
CA ASP A 302 -6.01 -1.18 6.42
C ASP A 302 -6.57 0.22 6.12
N MET A 303 -7.82 0.26 5.69
CA MET A 303 -8.59 1.48 5.49
C MET A 303 -9.90 1.36 6.27
N PRO A 304 -10.40 2.47 6.84
CA PRO A 304 -11.69 2.43 7.49
C PRO A 304 -12.80 2.18 6.46
N SER A 305 -13.99 1.87 6.97
CA SER A 305 -15.17 1.77 6.12
C SER A 305 -15.44 3.09 5.41
N HIS A 306 -16.05 3.01 4.23
CA HIS A 306 -16.26 4.15 3.34
C HIS A 306 -16.98 5.32 4.03
N ASN A 307 -17.87 5.06 4.99
CA ASN A 307 -18.58 6.07 5.77
C ASN A 307 -17.67 6.97 6.63
N TYR A 308 -16.46 6.53 6.95
CA TYR A 308 -15.48 7.31 7.70
C TYR A 308 -14.45 8.01 6.80
N LEU A 309 -14.52 7.82 5.49
CA LEU A 309 -13.63 8.51 4.54
C LEU A 309 -14.16 9.92 4.31
N ILE A 310 -13.30 10.93 4.46
CA ILE A 310 -13.71 12.33 4.32
C ILE A 310 -14.21 12.63 2.90
N ALA A 311 -13.65 11.97 1.89
CA ALA A 311 -14.04 12.17 0.51
C ALA A 311 -15.26 11.33 0.10
N HIS A 312 -15.77 10.43 0.93
CA HIS A 312 -16.94 9.65 0.55
C HIS A 312 -18.16 10.56 0.33
N ASN A 313 -18.72 10.53 -0.89
CA ASN A 313 -19.82 11.40 -1.35
C ASN A 313 -19.60 12.92 -1.15
N LYS A 314 -18.35 13.38 -1.16
CA LYS A 314 -18.02 14.81 -1.07
C LYS A 314 -17.19 15.31 -2.25
N ASP A 315 -17.50 16.50 -2.72
CA ASP A 315 -16.64 17.22 -3.65
C ASP A 315 -15.44 17.88 -2.93
N GLU A 316 -14.49 18.40 -3.70
CA GLU A 316 -13.26 19.01 -3.18
C GLU A 316 -13.55 20.22 -2.28
N LYS A 317 -14.54 21.04 -2.64
CA LYS A 317 -14.93 22.21 -1.85
C LYS A 317 -15.46 21.80 -0.48
N GLN A 318 -16.35 20.80 -0.42
CA GLN A 318 -16.87 20.26 0.82
C GLN A 318 -15.76 19.65 1.70
N ILE A 319 -14.72 19.07 1.08
CA ILE A 319 -13.55 18.56 1.80
C ILE A 319 -12.71 19.72 2.34
N ALA A 320 -12.41 20.73 1.53
CA ALA A 320 -11.66 21.93 1.92
C ALA A 320 -12.33 22.62 3.10
N ASP A 321 -13.64 22.84 3.04
CA ASP A 321 -14.45 23.42 4.12
C ASP A 321 -14.36 22.56 5.41
N ALA A 322 -14.42 21.24 5.27
CA ALA A 322 -14.37 20.31 6.41
C ALA A 322 -13.01 20.28 7.12
N ILE A 323 -11.91 20.53 6.40
CA ILE A 323 -10.55 20.61 6.98
C ILE A 323 -10.10 22.06 7.26
N GLY A 324 -10.87 23.06 6.81
CA GLY A 324 -10.57 24.47 6.96
C GLY A 324 -9.47 25.00 6.04
N ALA A 325 -9.18 24.32 4.92
CA ALA A 325 -8.23 24.79 3.91
C ALA A 325 -8.86 25.86 3.02
N ASP A 326 -8.05 26.77 2.48
CA ASP A 326 -8.51 27.79 1.53
C ASP A 326 -8.74 27.20 0.13
N GLU A 327 -7.99 26.16 -0.23
CA GLU A 327 -8.19 25.33 -1.43
C GLU A 327 -7.64 23.93 -1.18
N ILE A 328 -8.24 22.91 -1.81
CA ILE A 328 -7.67 21.56 -1.85
C ILE A 328 -7.48 21.10 -3.29
N ILE A 329 -6.35 20.45 -3.55
CA ILE A 329 -5.94 20.01 -4.88
C ILE A 329 -5.62 18.53 -4.78
N TYR A 330 -6.30 17.69 -5.56
CA TYR A 330 -5.98 16.27 -5.66
C TYR A 330 -5.25 15.93 -6.96
N GLN A 331 -4.36 14.95 -6.90
CA GLN A 331 -3.81 14.35 -8.11
C GLN A 331 -4.89 13.58 -8.87
N GLU A 332 -4.89 13.66 -10.19
CA GLU A 332 -5.71 12.79 -11.03
C GLU A 332 -5.22 11.35 -11.00
N LEU A 333 -6.15 10.38 -11.07
CA LEU A 333 -5.78 8.97 -11.04
C LEU A 333 -4.93 8.58 -12.27
N SER A 334 -5.23 9.17 -13.43
CA SER A 334 -4.44 8.96 -14.65
C SER A 334 -2.99 9.39 -14.47
N ASP A 335 -2.76 10.52 -13.80
CA ASP A 335 -1.42 11.06 -13.57
C ASP A 335 -0.66 10.23 -12.53
N LEU A 336 -1.36 9.75 -11.49
CA LEU A 336 -0.76 8.83 -10.52
C LEU A 336 -0.30 7.55 -11.21
N LYS A 337 -1.13 6.94 -12.07
CA LYS A 337 -0.76 5.77 -12.88
C LYS A 337 0.44 6.11 -13.78
N GLN A 338 0.37 7.23 -14.50
CA GLN A 338 1.42 7.65 -15.43
C GLN A 338 2.75 7.89 -14.72
N SER A 339 2.74 8.43 -13.49
CA SER A 339 3.97 8.67 -12.70
C SER A 339 4.79 7.40 -12.46
N ILE A 340 4.12 6.23 -12.46
CA ILE A 340 4.73 4.91 -12.32
C ILE A 340 5.03 4.31 -13.72
N THR A 341 4.09 4.41 -14.66
CA THR A 341 4.24 3.90 -16.03
C THR A 341 5.41 4.54 -16.78
N ASP A 342 5.72 5.81 -16.52
CA ASP A 342 6.89 6.50 -17.09
C ASP A 342 8.22 5.82 -16.73
N ILE A 343 8.26 5.09 -15.61
CA ILE A 343 9.44 4.36 -15.13
C ILE A 343 9.45 2.94 -15.68
N ASN A 344 8.30 2.27 -15.65
CA ASN A 344 8.13 0.94 -16.22
C ASN A 344 6.88 0.91 -17.12
N SER A 345 7.10 1.01 -18.43
CA SER A 345 6.02 1.05 -19.44
C SER A 345 5.21 -0.24 -19.54
N ASN A 346 5.64 -1.33 -18.91
CA ASN A 346 4.86 -2.57 -18.81
C ASN A 346 3.77 -2.49 -17.73
N LEU A 347 3.84 -1.52 -16.82
CA LEU A 347 2.84 -1.31 -15.77
C LEU A 347 1.85 -0.23 -16.21
N VAL A 348 0.77 -0.66 -16.85
CA VAL A 348 -0.29 0.22 -17.35
C VAL A 348 -1.57 0.16 -16.52
N GLU A 349 -1.82 -0.97 -15.87
CA GLU A 349 -2.98 -1.20 -15.02
C GLU A 349 -2.53 -1.43 -13.58
N PHE A 350 -3.37 -1.01 -12.65
CA PHE A 350 -3.09 -1.06 -11.22
C PHE A 350 -4.35 -1.42 -10.45
N GLU A 351 -4.17 -2.02 -9.28
CA GLU A 351 -5.23 -2.08 -8.29
C GLU A 351 -5.33 -0.70 -7.63
N ALA A 352 -6.44 -0.01 -7.88
CA ALA A 352 -6.70 1.37 -7.48
C ALA A 352 -8.11 1.56 -6.91
N SER A 353 -8.73 0.48 -6.40
CA SER A 353 -10.15 0.46 -6.06
C SER A 353 -10.51 1.46 -4.98
N CYS A 354 -9.58 1.80 -4.09
CA CYS A 354 -9.76 2.83 -3.08
C CYS A 354 -10.05 4.23 -3.67
N PHE A 355 -9.67 4.47 -4.92
CA PHE A 355 -9.89 5.71 -5.67
C PHE A 355 -11.09 5.63 -6.62
N ASP A 356 -11.16 4.60 -7.47
CA ASP A 356 -12.13 4.50 -8.57
C ASP A 356 -13.31 3.54 -8.31
N GLY A 357 -13.27 2.78 -7.21
CA GLY A 357 -14.28 1.79 -6.86
C GLY A 357 -14.28 0.54 -7.73
N TYR A 358 -13.28 0.38 -8.61
CA TYR A 358 -13.15 -0.79 -9.46
C TYR A 358 -12.31 -1.88 -8.78
N TYR A 359 -13.01 -2.83 -8.16
CA TYR A 359 -12.41 -4.00 -7.52
C TYR A 359 -12.06 -5.07 -8.57
N ILE A 360 -10.77 -5.24 -8.85
CA ILE A 360 -10.28 -6.06 -9.98
C ILE A 360 -10.62 -7.56 -9.89
N THR A 361 -10.93 -8.06 -8.69
CA THR A 361 -11.37 -9.45 -8.49
C THR A 361 -12.82 -9.71 -8.88
N GLN A 362 -13.61 -8.65 -9.11
CA GLN A 362 -15.00 -8.70 -9.59
C GLN A 362 -15.98 -9.51 -8.72
N ASP A 363 -15.66 -9.71 -7.45
CA ASP A 363 -16.47 -10.41 -6.46
C ASP A 363 -16.78 -9.53 -5.23
N ILE A 364 -16.53 -8.23 -5.35
CA ILE A 364 -16.80 -7.22 -4.33
C ILE A 364 -18.04 -6.42 -4.75
N ASP A 365 -19.12 -6.58 -3.99
CA ASP A 365 -20.37 -5.86 -4.20
C ASP A 365 -20.69 -4.94 -3.01
N ASN A 366 -21.79 -4.19 -3.14
CA ASN A 366 -22.25 -3.27 -2.09
C ASN A 366 -22.61 -4.00 -0.79
N GLU A 367 -23.07 -5.26 -0.87
CA GLU A 367 -23.40 -6.06 0.31
C GLU A 367 -22.14 -6.42 1.09
N TYR A 368 -21.08 -6.86 0.39
CA TYR A 368 -19.77 -7.09 0.98
C TYR A 368 -19.25 -5.83 1.67
N LEU A 369 -19.26 -4.67 0.98
CA LEU A 369 -18.78 -3.42 1.55
C LEU A 369 -19.63 -2.93 2.74
N ALA A 370 -20.93 -3.17 2.72
CA ALA A 370 -21.82 -2.87 3.84
C ALA A 370 -21.52 -3.77 5.06
N ASN A 371 -21.33 -5.07 4.83
CA ASN A 371 -20.97 -6.02 5.87
C ASN A 371 -19.60 -5.68 6.48
N LEU A 372 -18.62 -5.27 5.67
CA LEU A 372 -17.32 -4.82 6.13
C LEU A 372 -17.46 -3.57 7.00
N ALA A 373 -18.29 -2.61 6.56
CA ALA A 373 -18.54 -1.38 7.29
C ALA A 373 -19.22 -1.58 8.65
N GLN A 374 -20.01 -2.65 8.77
CA GLN A 374 -20.70 -3.03 10.01
C GLN A 374 -19.87 -3.97 10.89
N GLY A 375 -18.66 -4.35 10.46
CA GLY A 375 -17.82 -5.33 11.17
C GLY A 375 -18.42 -6.74 11.20
N ILE A 376 -19.31 -7.06 10.25
CA ILE A 376 -19.92 -8.39 10.09
C ILE A 376 -18.92 -9.34 9.43
N ILE A 377 -18.12 -8.81 8.49
CA ILE A 377 -17.01 -9.50 7.86
C ILE A 377 -15.71 -8.76 8.17
N PHE A 378 -14.62 -9.51 8.24
CA PHE A 378 -13.27 -9.06 8.56
C PHE A 378 -12.31 -9.47 7.45
#